data_AF-A0A7S2Z0R6-F1
#
_entry.id   AF-A0A7S2Z0R6-F1
#
_cell.length_a   1.000
_cell.length_b   1.000
_cell.length_c   1.000
_cell.angle_alpha   90.00
_cell.angle_beta   90.00
_cell.angle_gamma   90.00
#
_symmetry.space_group_name_H-M   'P 1'
#
loop_
_entity.id
_entity.type
_entity.pdbx_description
1 polymer ?
#
loop_
_entity_poly.entity_id
_entity_poly.type
_entity_poly.pdbx_seq_one_letter_code
_entity_poly.pdbx_strand_id
1 'polypeptide(L)'
;TDLPTPKDQWNTLKHLRHFSCVRRLDGRPFPIGFEDECKRRNQQTAIGKLNGNSVLSSFNSERALLCNVIARIKALDPDVIVGHNVLAYDLDILYSRMLALKVPHWSRIGRMKRSSLPFGSEKKKGSNFGNTLVGSTITTGRLVCDTYLSAREFVRQGGYSPKSPS
;
A
#
# COMPACT_ATOMS: atom_id res chain seq x y z
N THR A 1 2.71 -26.19 -18.67
CA THR A 1 2.60 -24.99 -19.52
C THR A 1 1.62 -24.07 -18.85
N ASP A 2 2.10 -22.91 -18.37
CA ASP A 2 1.25 -21.94 -17.68
C ASP A 2 0.43 -21.19 -18.74
N LEU A 3 -0.85 -21.53 -18.87
CA LEU A 3 -1.76 -20.90 -19.83
C LEU A 3 -2.30 -19.60 -19.23
N PRO A 4 -2.50 -18.55 -20.04
CA PRO A 4 -3.10 -17.31 -19.56
C PRO A 4 -4.48 -17.60 -18.96
N THR A 5 -4.78 -16.98 -17.81
CA THR A 5 -6.06 -17.16 -17.13
C THR A 5 -7.21 -16.86 -18.11
N PRO A 6 -8.22 -17.74 -18.24
CA PRO A 6 -9.36 -17.52 -19.12
C PRO A 6 -10.12 -16.22 -18.80
N LYS A 7 -10.61 -15.51 -19.83
CA LYS A 7 -11.24 -14.17 -19.68
C LYS A 7 -12.50 -14.18 -18.81
N ASP A 8 -13.25 -15.27 -18.83
CA ASP A 8 -14.42 -15.51 -17.97
C ASP A 8 -14.08 -15.54 -16.47
N GLN A 9 -12.81 -15.78 -16.13
CA GLN A 9 -12.34 -15.79 -14.75
C GLN A 9 -11.78 -14.43 -14.32
N TRP A 10 -11.57 -13.50 -15.27
CA TRP A 10 -11.14 -12.13 -14.99
C TRP A 10 -12.28 -11.45 -14.25
N ASN A 11 -11.99 -10.86 -13.09
CA ASN A 11 -12.95 -10.15 -12.22
C ASN A 11 -13.87 -11.03 -11.34
N THR A 12 -13.57 -12.31 -11.16
CA THR A 12 -14.24 -13.09 -10.12
C THR A 12 -13.74 -12.70 -8.72
N LEU A 13 -14.60 -12.78 -7.70
CA LEU A 13 -14.23 -12.47 -6.29
C LEU A 13 -13.06 -13.32 -5.76
N LYS A 14 -12.77 -14.44 -6.42
CA LYS A 14 -11.58 -15.27 -6.15
C LYS A 14 -10.29 -14.50 -6.44
N HIS A 15 -10.27 -13.73 -7.53
CA HIS A 15 -9.12 -12.98 -8.03
C HIS A 15 -9.17 -11.49 -7.64
N LEU A 16 -10.37 -10.91 -7.50
CA LEU A 16 -10.55 -9.50 -7.12
C LEU A 16 -10.83 -9.37 -5.62
N ARG A 17 -9.80 -9.00 -4.86
CA ARG A 17 -9.88 -8.83 -3.40
C ARG A 17 -9.46 -7.41 -3.03
N HIS A 18 -10.12 -6.82 -2.05
CA HIS A 18 -9.72 -5.55 -1.47
C HIS A 18 -9.63 -5.66 0.05
N PHE A 19 -8.82 -4.80 0.65
CA PHE A 19 -8.73 -4.64 2.09
C PHE A 19 -8.51 -3.17 2.43
N SER A 20 -8.92 -2.77 3.62
CA SER A 20 -8.84 -1.42 4.16
C SER A 20 -8.34 -1.51 5.59
N CYS A 21 -7.32 -0.75 5.90
CA CYS A 21 -6.72 -0.68 7.23
C CYS A 21 -6.93 0.73 7.77
N VAL A 22 -7.50 0.82 8.98
CA VAL A 22 -7.72 2.10 9.66
C VAL A 22 -7.06 2.03 11.01
N ARG A 23 -6.35 3.09 11.40
CA ARG A 23 -5.85 3.25 12.76
C ARG A 23 -6.57 4.39 13.46
N ARG A 24 -6.68 4.27 14.78
CA ARG A 24 -7.05 5.42 15.61
C ARG A 24 -5.92 6.46 15.61
N LEU A 25 -6.27 7.72 15.84
CA LEU A 25 -5.29 8.78 16.11
C LEU A 25 -4.89 8.72 17.58
N ASP A 26 -3.66 9.15 17.89
CA ASP A 26 -3.17 9.13 19.27
C ASP A 26 -4.08 10.00 20.16
N GLY A 27 -4.49 9.44 21.29
CA GLY A 27 -5.40 10.10 22.23
C GLY A 27 -6.87 10.18 21.80
N ARG A 28 -7.26 9.59 20.65
CA ARG A 28 -8.67 9.54 20.21
C ARG A 28 -9.13 8.08 20.03
N PRO A 29 -10.09 7.58 20.82
CA PRO A 29 -10.64 6.25 20.59
C PRO A 29 -11.46 6.21 19.29
N PHE A 30 -11.69 5.01 18.77
CA PHE A 30 -12.68 4.83 17.73
C PHE A 30 -14.09 5.16 18.26
N PRO A 31 -15.03 5.55 17.38
CA PRO A 31 -16.44 5.67 17.75
C PRO A 31 -16.96 4.36 18.36
N ILE A 32 -17.92 4.48 19.27
CA ILE A 32 -18.57 3.34 19.91
C ILE A 32 -19.17 2.43 18.83
N GLY A 33 -18.96 1.12 18.96
CA GLY A 33 -19.46 0.12 18.00
C GLY A 33 -18.67 0.02 16.68
N PHE A 34 -17.64 0.85 16.45
CA PHE A 34 -16.85 0.79 15.21
C PHE A 34 -16.18 -0.57 15.00
N GLU A 35 -15.59 -1.15 16.05
CA GLU A 35 -14.90 -2.45 15.95
C GLU A 35 -15.89 -3.60 15.70
N ASP A 36 -17.09 -3.53 16.28
CA ASP A 36 -18.13 -4.53 16.06
C ASP A 36 -18.72 -4.43 14.66
N GLU A 37 -18.89 -3.20 14.15
CA GLU A 37 -19.26 -2.96 12.75
C GLU A 37 -18.19 -3.51 11.79
N CYS A 38 -16.89 -3.33 12.09
CA CYS A 38 -15.82 -3.95 11.31
C CYS A 38 -15.96 -5.48 11.25
N LYS A 39 -16.19 -6.13 12.41
CA LYS A 39 -16.39 -7.59 12.48
C LYS A 39 -17.62 -8.02 11.68
N ARG A 40 -18.74 -7.32 11.85
CA ARG A 40 -20.00 -7.58 11.14
C ARG A 40 -19.80 -7.51 9.62
N ARG A 41 -19.15 -6.46 9.12
CA ARG A 41 -18.86 -6.32 7.67
C ARG A 41 -17.95 -7.42 7.15
N ASN A 42 -16.93 -7.78 7.91
CA ASN A 42 -16.00 -8.84 7.54
C ASN A 42 -16.68 -10.21 7.44
N GLN A 43 -17.71 -10.47 8.25
CA GLN A 43 -18.46 -11.72 8.22
C GLN A 43 -19.55 -11.75 7.15
N GLN A 44 -20.17 -10.60 6.85
CA GLN A 44 -21.30 -10.53 5.93
C GLN A 44 -20.88 -10.45 4.46
N THR A 45 -19.72 -9.89 4.16
CA THR A 45 -19.26 -9.74 2.77
C THR A 45 -18.62 -11.03 2.24
N ALA A 46 -18.96 -11.41 1.00
CA ALA A 46 -18.34 -12.55 0.33
C ALA A 46 -16.81 -12.40 0.24
N ILE A 47 -16.33 -11.18 -0.03
CA ILE A 47 -14.90 -10.83 -0.06
C ILE A 47 -14.28 -10.97 1.34
N GLY A 48 -15.02 -10.58 2.38
CA GLY A 48 -14.64 -10.77 3.79
C GLY A 48 -14.30 -12.22 4.08
N LYS A 49 -15.22 -13.13 3.76
CA LYS A 49 -15.03 -14.58 3.94
C LYS A 49 -13.82 -15.10 3.16
N LEU A 50 -13.65 -14.67 1.91
CA LEU A 50 -12.51 -15.07 1.05
C LEU A 50 -11.16 -14.51 1.53
N ASN A 51 -11.16 -13.39 2.25
CA ASN A 51 -9.98 -12.74 2.81
C ASN A 51 -9.66 -13.16 4.26
N GLY A 52 -10.27 -14.25 4.76
CA GLY A 52 -10.11 -14.69 6.14
C GLY A 52 -10.72 -13.71 7.14
N ASN A 53 -11.88 -13.16 6.81
CA ASN A 53 -12.63 -12.15 7.57
C ASN A 53 -11.84 -10.85 7.79
N SER A 54 -11.15 -10.37 6.77
CA SER A 54 -10.32 -9.15 6.87
C SER A 54 -10.44 -8.31 5.60
N VAL A 55 -11.58 -7.60 5.49
CA VAL A 55 -11.79 -6.53 4.50
C VAL A 55 -11.59 -5.17 5.16
N LEU A 56 -12.13 -4.96 6.36
CA LEU A 56 -11.90 -3.76 7.16
C LEU A 56 -11.20 -4.15 8.45
N SER A 57 -10.02 -3.59 8.71
CA SER A 57 -9.23 -3.88 9.91
C SER A 57 -8.92 -2.60 10.68
N SER A 58 -9.29 -2.59 11.96
CA SER A 58 -8.99 -1.52 12.89
C SER A 58 -7.68 -1.82 13.64
N PHE A 59 -6.84 -0.79 13.82
CA PHE A 59 -5.55 -0.89 14.50
C PHE A 59 -5.43 0.17 15.60
N ASN A 60 -4.77 -0.23 16.70
CA ASN A 60 -4.55 0.65 17.85
C ASN A 60 -3.32 1.55 17.71
N SER A 61 -2.40 1.20 16.81
CA SER A 61 -1.19 1.97 16.55
C SER A 61 -0.84 1.95 15.07
N GLU A 62 -0.09 2.96 14.63
CA GLU A 62 0.41 3.01 13.26
C GLU A 62 1.38 1.87 12.96
N ARG A 63 2.19 1.48 13.94
CA ARG A 63 3.09 0.34 13.80
C ARG A 63 2.34 -0.95 13.46
N ALA A 64 1.23 -1.22 14.14
CA ALA A 64 0.41 -2.40 13.87
C ALA A 64 -0.22 -2.34 12.46
N LEU A 65 -0.68 -1.17 12.05
CA LEU A 65 -1.22 -0.95 10.70
C LEU A 65 -0.16 -1.22 9.63
N LEU A 66 1.04 -0.64 9.76
CA LEU A 66 2.13 -0.82 8.80
C LEU A 66 2.60 -2.28 8.74
N CYS A 67 2.73 -2.95 9.88
CA CYS A 67 3.02 -4.39 9.93
C CYS A 67 2.01 -5.21 9.12
N ASN A 68 0.71 -4.91 9.28
CA ASN A 68 -0.34 -5.61 8.55
C ASN A 68 -0.29 -5.33 7.04
N VAL A 69 -0.09 -4.07 6.63
CA VAL A 69 0.03 -3.71 5.21
C VAL A 69 1.18 -4.47 4.54
N ILE A 70 2.36 -4.52 5.17
CA ILE A 70 3.52 -5.25 4.64
C ILE A 70 3.26 -6.75 4.56
N ALA A 71 2.62 -7.32 5.60
CA ALA A 71 2.25 -8.73 5.61
C ALA A 71 1.27 -9.06 4.47
N ARG A 72 0.29 -8.18 4.23
CA ARG A 72 -0.68 -8.31 3.13
C ARG A 72 -0.02 -8.20 1.77
N ILE A 73 0.86 -7.23 1.55
CA ILE A 73 1.63 -7.12 0.29
C ILE A 73 2.45 -8.39 0.06
N LYS A 74 3.12 -8.92 1.09
CA LYS A 74 3.90 -10.16 0.95
C LYS A 74 3.06 -11.40 0.66
N ALA A 75 1.85 -11.47 1.22
CA ALA A 75 0.92 -12.59 1.02
C ALA A 75 0.24 -12.54 -0.35
N LEU A 76 -0.12 -11.34 -0.82
CA LEU A 76 -0.66 -11.11 -2.16
C LEU A 76 0.41 -11.28 -3.25
N ASP A 77 1.66 -10.95 -2.90
CA ASP A 77 2.82 -10.97 -3.78
C ASP A 77 2.61 -10.31 -5.16
N PRO A 78 2.08 -9.07 -5.23
CA PRO A 78 1.74 -8.43 -6.50
C PRO A 78 2.98 -8.19 -7.38
N ASP A 79 2.89 -8.54 -8.67
CA ASP A 79 3.93 -8.21 -9.65
C ASP A 79 3.96 -6.71 -9.98
N VAL A 80 2.78 -6.06 -9.95
CA VAL A 80 2.60 -4.64 -10.26
C VAL A 80 1.89 -3.94 -9.11
N ILE A 81 2.45 -2.82 -8.65
CA ILE A 81 1.83 -1.88 -7.72
C ILE A 81 1.40 -0.66 -8.54
N VAL A 82 0.13 -0.29 -8.48
CA VAL A 82 -0.41 0.87 -9.19
C VAL A 82 -0.84 1.92 -8.19
N GLY A 83 -0.53 3.19 -8.45
CA GLY A 83 -1.13 4.30 -7.72
C GLY A 83 -0.74 5.66 -8.29
N HIS A 84 -1.19 6.72 -7.63
CA HIS A 84 -1.05 8.09 -8.11
C HIS A 84 0.04 8.83 -7.33
N ASN A 85 1.13 9.24 -7.99
CA ASN A 85 2.28 9.90 -7.37
C ASN A 85 2.96 9.07 -6.26
N VAL A 86 2.86 7.73 -6.37
CA VAL A 86 3.32 6.78 -5.36
C VAL A 86 4.85 6.74 -5.28
N LEU A 87 5.54 6.85 -6.42
CA LEU A 87 7.00 6.75 -6.48
C LEU A 87 7.71 7.93 -5.83
N ALA A 88 7.17 9.14 -5.99
CA ALA A 88 7.78 10.36 -5.50
C ALA A 88 7.32 10.73 -4.08
N TYR A 89 6.16 10.26 -3.63
CA TYR A 89 5.56 10.73 -2.38
C TYR A 89 5.22 9.59 -1.42
N ASP A 90 4.23 8.75 -1.75
CA ASP A 90 3.67 7.79 -0.78
C ASP A 90 4.70 6.78 -0.29
N LEU A 91 5.55 6.25 -1.18
CA LEU A 91 6.55 5.25 -0.82
C LEU A 91 7.63 5.81 0.12
N ASP A 92 8.03 7.06 -0.06
CA ASP A 92 9.02 7.72 0.78
C ASP A 92 8.48 7.98 2.19
N ILE A 93 7.23 8.47 2.28
CA ILE A 93 6.53 8.64 3.55
C ILE A 93 6.37 7.30 4.26
N LEU A 94 5.84 6.28 3.57
CA LEU A 94 5.64 4.95 4.14
C LEU A 94 6.97 4.38 4.66
N TYR A 95 8.03 4.48 3.87
CA TYR A 95 9.37 4.04 4.25
C TYR A 95 9.88 4.76 5.50
N SER A 96 9.85 6.09 5.51
CA SER A 96 10.28 6.91 6.64
C SER A 96 9.51 6.56 7.93
N ARG A 97 8.19 6.40 7.84
CA ARG A 97 7.34 5.99 8.97
C ARG A 97 7.66 4.58 9.47
N MET A 98 7.92 3.63 8.56
CA MET A 98 8.34 2.27 8.92
C MET A 98 9.67 2.26 9.69
N LEU A 99 10.63 3.09 9.29
CA LEU A 99 11.90 3.23 10.01
C LEU A 99 11.70 3.83 11.40
N ALA A 100 10.98 4.95 11.49
CA ALA A 100 10.72 5.64 12.76
C ALA A 100 10.01 4.73 13.77
N LEU A 101 9.07 3.90 13.32
CA LEU A 101 8.30 2.98 14.16
C LEU A 101 8.95 1.60 14.33
N LYS A 102 10.17 1.40 13.81
CA LYS A 102 10.93 0.13 13.87
C LYS A 102 10.06 -1.06 13.44
N VAL A 103 9.43 -0.92 12.28
CA VAL A 103 8.60 -1.98 11.68
C VAL A 103 9.50 -3.10 11.17
N PRO A 104 9.31 -4.35 11.63
CA PRO A 104 10.13 -5.46 11.20
C PRO A 104 9.86 -5.80 9.73
N HIS A 105 10.88 -6.30 9.04
CA HIS A 105 10.76 -6.80 7.66
C HIS A 105 10.18 -5.78 6.67
N TRP A 106 10.46 -4.49 6.84
CA TRP A 106 10.05 -3.42 5.91
C TRP A 106 10.40 -3.71 4.44
N SER A 107 11.50 -4.45 4.20
CA SER A 107 11.95 -4.84 2.87
C SER A 107 11.02 -5.80 2.12
N ARG A 108 10.00 -6.37 2.79
CA ARG A 108 8.93 -7.16 2.14
C ARG A 108 7.99 -6.33 1.25
N ILE A 109 8.12 -5.00 1.28
CA ILE A 109 7.44 -4.13 0.31
C ILE A 109 7.92 -4.42 -1.13
N GLY A 110 9.21 -4.72 -1.30
CA GLY A 110 9.76 -5.32 -2.52
C GLY A 110 9.82 -6.84 -2.44
N ARG A 111 10.54 -7.47 -3.38
CA ARG A 111 10.89 -8.91 -3.30
C ARG A 111 12.31 -9.16 -2.79
N MET A 112 13.15 -8.11 -2.76
CA MET A 112 14.53 -8.22 -2.27
C MET A 112 14.61 -8.01 -0.75
N LYS A 113 15.05 -9.04 -0.02
CA LYS A 113 15.30 -8.93 1.42
C LYS A 113 16.50 -8.02 1.66
N ARG A 114 16.33 -7.00 2.51
CA ARG A 114 17.40 -6.11 2.94
C ARG A 114 17.46 -6.03 4.46
N SER A 115 18.68 -6.09 4.98
CA SER A 115 19.03 -5.92 6.39
C SER A 115 19.51 -4.49 6.69
N SER A 116 20.17 -3.85 5.73
CA SER A 116 20.64 -2.47 5.82
C SER A 116 19.66 -1.50 5.15
N LEU A 117 19.65 -0.27 5.65
CA LEU A 117 18.93 0.83 5.03
C LEU A 117 19.58 1.16 3.67
N PRO A 118 18.81 1.52 2.62
CA PRO A 118 19.36 2.02 1.38
C PRO A 118 20.24 3.23 1.69
N PHE A 119 21.43 3.28 1.08
CA PHE A 119 22.37 4.39 1.20
C PHE A 119 21.63 5.73 1.02
N GLY A 120 21.62 6.57 2.08
CA GLY A 120 21.05 7.92 2.04
C GLY A 120 20.00 8.25 3.11
N SER A 121 19.44 7.26 3.82
CA SER A 121 18.40 7.51 4.84
C SER A 121 18.92 8.01 6.19
N GLU A 122 20.20 7.80 6.52
CA GLU A 122 20.78 8.27 7.80
C GLU A 122 21.40 9.68 7.73
N LYS A 123 21.67 10.20 6.52
CA LYS A 123 22.50 11.41 6.34
C LYS A 123 21.85 12.57 5.58
N LYS A 124 20.51 12.66 5.52
CA LYS A 124 19.87 13.85 4.93
C LYS A 124 18.78 14.41 5.85
N LYS A 125 19.20 15.28 6.77
CA LYS A 125 18.38 16.32 7.45
C LYS A 125 17.84 17.39 6.47
N GLY A 126 17.62 17.02 5.21
CA GLY A 126 17.21 17.93 4.14
C GLY A 126 16.00 17.35 3.43
N SER A 127 14.93 18.15 3.41
CA SER A 127 13.66 17.96 2.71
C SER A 127 13.85 17.54 1.25
N ASN A 128 14.04 16.24 1.01
CA ASN A 128 14.02 15.63 -0.33
C ASN A 128 12.89 14.61 -0.46
N PHE A 129 11.71 14.93 0.08
CA PHE A 129 10.46 14.31 -0.36
C PHE A 129 10.36 14.49 -1.88
N GLY A 130 10.23 13.41 -2.64
CA GLY A 130 10.26 13.46 -4.11
C GLY A 130 11.37 12.65 -4.78
N ASN A 131 12.30 12.05 -4.04
CA ASN A 131 13.35 11.26 -4.67
C ASN A 131 12.86 9.86 -5.06
N THR A 132 12.50 9.69 -6.34
CA THR A 132 12.09 8.42 -6.95
C THR A 132 13.05 7.27 -6.67
N LEU A 133 14.32 7.54 -6.36
CA LEU A 133 15.32 6.50 -6.03
C LEU A 133 14.96 5.71 -4.76
N VAL A 134 14.36 6.34 -3.74
CA VAL A 134 13.94 5.61 -2.53
C VAL A 134 12.78 4.68 -2.88
N GLY A 135 11.75 5.20 -3.56
CA GLY A 135 10.62 4.40 -4.03
C GLY A 135 11.06 3.21 -4.87
N SER A 136 11.86 3.43 -5.91
CA SER A 136 12.36 2.37 -6.79
C SER A 136 13.26 1.36 -6.09
N THR A 137 14.06 1.81 -5.13
CA THR A 137 14.90 0.88 -4.37
C THR A 137 14.05 0.03 -3.44
N ILE A 138 13.13 0.59 -2.65
CA ILE A 138 12.38 -0.22 -1.67
C ILE A 138 11.45 -1.24 -2.33
N THR A 139 10.90 -0.94 -3.52
CA THR A 139 10.00 -1.83 -4.26
C THR A 139 10.72 -2.80 -5.20
N THR A 140 12.06 -2.88 -5.17
CA THR A 140 12.83 -3.74 -6.08
C THR A 140 12.27 -5.17 -6.15
N GLY A 141 12.02 -5.63 -7.38
CA GLY A 141 11.38 -6.91 -7.69
C GLY A 141 9.85 -6.85 -7.83
N ARG A 142 9.25 -5.66 -7.68
CA ARG A 142 7.87 -5.35 -8.08
C ARG A 142 7.88 -4.15 -9.01
N LEU A 143 7.08 -4.19 -10.07
CA LEU A 143 6.89 -3.05 -10.95
C LEU A 143 6.00 -2.03 -10.25
N VAL A 144 6.32 -0.74 -10.39
CA VAL A 144 5.47 0.35 -9.87
C VAL A 144 4.98 1.17 -11.06
N CYS A 145 3.67 1.22 -11.23
CA CYS A 145 2.99 2.03 -12.22
C CYS A 145 2.46 3.29 -11.54
N ASP A 146 3.04 4.43 -11.89
CA ASP A 146 2.64 5.73 -11.36
C ASP A 146 1.71 6.44 -12.36
N THR A 147 0.43 6.51 -12.04
CA THR A 147 -0.59 7.09 -12.93
C THR A 147 -0.43 8.59 -13.11
N TYR A 148 0.22 9.30 -12.18
CA TYR A 148 0.53 10.72 -12.35
C TYR A 148 1.57 10.92 -13.47
N LEU A 149 2.61 10.08 -13.48
CA LEU A 149 3.63 10.11 -14.53
C LEU A 149 3.04 9.69 -15.87
N SER A 150 2.26 8.59 -15.90
CA SER A 150 1.58 8.15 -17.12
C SER A 150 0.63 9.22 -17.66
N ALA A 151 -0.16 9.87 -16.81
CA ALA A 151 -1.06 10.95 -17.25
C ALA A 151 -0.28 12.14 -17.82
N ARG A 152 0.86 12.53 -17.23
CA ARG A 152 1.71 13.60 -17.76
C ARG A 152 2.34 13.28 -19.12
N GLU A 153 2.64 12.02 -19.37
CA GLU A 153 3.26 11.56 -20.61
C GLU A 153 2.23 11.50 -21.76
N PHE A 154 1.03 10.98 -21.48
CA PHE A 154 0.01 10.72 -22.50
C PHE A 154 -1.06 11.80 -22.64
N VAL A 155 -1.27 12.64 -21.63
CA VAL A 155 -2.30 13.68 -21.62
C VAL A 155 -1.63 15.05 -21.49
N ARG A 156 -2.00 16.00 -22.36
CA ARG A 156 -1.60 17.41 -22.21
C ARG A 156 -2.69 18.18 -21.46
N GLN A 157 -2.58 18.31 -20.14
CA GLN A 157 -3.49 19.10 -19.29
C GLN A 157 -2.71 20.03 -18.34
N GLY A 158 -3.38 21.10 -17.87
CA GLY A 158 -2.81 22.09 -16.94
C GLY A 158 -2.61 21.59 -15.51
N GLY A 159 -3.20 20.44 -15.14
CA GLY A 159 -3.03 19.80 -13.83
C GLY A 159 -3.44 18.33 -13.86
N TYR A 160 -2.72 17.50 -13.09
CA TYR A 160 -2.88 16.04 -13.06
C TYR A 160 -3.27 15.53 -11.66
N SER A 161 -3.84 16.40 -10.83
CA SER A 161 -4.41 15.99 -9.54
C SER A 161 -5.70 15.18 -9.81
N PRO A 162 -6.06 14.19 -8.97
CA PRO A 162 -7.31 13.44 -9.12
C PRO A 162 -8.58 14.31 -9.10
N LYS A 163 -8.47 15.59 -8.73
CA LYS A 163 -9.56 16.58 -8.71
C LYS A 163 -9.37 17.70 -9.73
N SER A 164 -8.59 17.53 -10.80
CA SER A 164 -8.48 18.58 -11.82
C SER A 164 -9.87 18.86 -12.41
N PRO A 165 -10.34 20.13 -12.40
CA PRO A 165 -11.58 20.47 -13.06
C PRO A 165 -11.42 20.22 -14.57
N SER A 166 -12.44 19.59 -15.14
CA SER A 166 -12.60 19.36 -16.58
C SER A 166 -12.71 20.68 -17.33
#